data_AF-A0A426CN25-F1
#
_entry.id   AF-A0A426CN25-F1
#
_cell.length_a   1.000
_cell.length_b   1.000
_cell.length_c   1.000
_cell.angle_alpha   90.00
_cell.angle_beta   90.00
_cell.angle_gamma   90.00
#
_symmetry.space_group_name_H-M   'P 1'
#
loop_
_entity.id
_entity.type
_entity.pdbx_description
1 polymer ?
#
loop_
_entity_poly.entity_id
_entity_poly.type
_entity_poly.pdbx_seq_one_letter_code
_entity_poly.pdbx_strand_id
1 'polypeptide(L)'
;MSAGPLTEHVAPQPGTAGILPADDAQRRPIQCSTRTGTAITTRALTATHTTPAGGRLHWLRAPLPLKVTKDSHLPIPDAPGQTFPLIQLARLALAQLGWHIAFTLPSTPTQRHPVITIHRRDNAWYFSGYTPDTTVGLTLHTPFGAPLLLGTETLLTDARASLRMPRAWRHECRIFLHGQTDGVIGCIERHPAQIGVTRRILVSGLCEATLRFFPPHDAGPVTAWHNMPWPHITGDTIALREHHTPHGLMLETTSPVTGEIRLSW
;
A
#
# COMPACT_ATOMS: atom_id res chain seq x y z
N MET A 1 -9.05 21.32 -55.91
CA MET A 1 -7.78 21.51 -55.19
C MET A 1 -8.14 21.68 -53.72
N SER A 2 -7.87 20.65 -52.92
CA SER A 2 -8.36 20.49 -51.54
C SER A 2 -7.26 20.93 -50.56
N ALA A 3 -7.58 21.84 -49.64
CA ALA A 3 -6.72 22.21 -48.53
C ALA A 3 -6.87 21.17 -47.41
N GLY A 4 -5.81 20.39 -47.17
CA GLY A 4 -5.74 19.45 -46.06
C GLY A 4 -5.46 20.16 -44.73
N PRO A 5 -5.91 19.62 -43.58
CA PRO A 5 -5.74 20.24 -42.29
C PRO A 5 -4.30 20.09 -41.77
N LEU A 6 -3.77 21.19 -41.24
CA LEU A 6 -2.57 21.24 -40.41
C LEU A 6 -2.84 20.47 -39.11
N THR A 7 -2.04 19.46 -38.80
CA THR A 7 -1.99 18.87 -37.46
C THR A 7 -0.64 19.21 -36.85
N GLU A 8 -0.67 20.04 -35.81
CA GLU A 8 0.48 20.50 -35.06
C GLU A 8 1.18 19.31 -34.37
N HIS A 9 2.44 19.08 -34.73
CA HIS A 9 3.34 18.33 -33.88
C HIS A 9 3.75 19.22 -32.70
N VAL A 10 3.18 18.97 -31.53
CA VAL A 10 3.64 19.54 -30.26
C VAL A 10 5.10 19.12 -30.06
N ALA A 11 6.00 20.10 -30.16
CA ALA A 11 7.42 19.93 -29.89
C ALA A 11 7.63 19.50 -28.42
N PRO A 12 8.55 18.56 -28.14
CA PRO A 12 8.87 18.18 -26.77
C PRO A 12 9.54 19.37 -26.05
N GLN A 13 8.92 19.82 -24.97
CA GLN A 13 9.47 20.80 -24.04
C GLN A 13 10.79 20.27 -23.42
N PRO A 14 11.79 21.14 -23.17
CA PRO A 14 13.03 20.73 -22.53
C PRO A 14 12.80 20.50 -21.03
N GLY A 15 12.97 19.25 -20.57
CA GLY A 15 13.06 18.95 -19.13
C GLY A 15 12.27 17.75 -18.60
N THR A 16 11.54 17.00 -19.44
CA THR A 16 10.76 15.86 -18.96
C THR A 16 11.58 14.56 -19.05
N ALA A 17 12.03 14.05 -17.90
CA ALA A 17 12.38 12.63 -17.79
C ALA A 17 11.06 11.83 -17.86
N GLY A 18 10.57 11.59 -19.07
CA GLY A 18 9.40 10.75 -19.30
C GLY A 18 9.74 9.30 -18.93
N ILE A 19 9.05 8.73 -17.94
CA ILE A 19 9.00 7.29 -17.75
C ILE A 19 7.99 6.78 -18.79
N LEU A 20 8.49 6.28 -19.91
CA LEU A 20 7.64 5.51 -20.83
C LEU A 20 7.32 4.17 -20.13
N PRO A 21 6.05 3.77 -20.00
CA PRO A 21 5.73 2.39 -19.65
C PRO A 21 6.21 1.51 -20.81
N ALA A 22 7.15 0.62 -20.53
CA ALA A 22 7.53 -0.40 -21.50
C ALA A 22 6.46 -1.50 -21.45
N ASP A 23 5.64 -1.56 -22.50
CA ASP A 23 5.02 -2.79 -22.95
C ASP A 23 6.15 -3.76 -23.34
N ASP A 24 6.64 -4.54 -22.38
CA ASP A 24 6.88 -5.97 -22.53
C ASP A 24 7.47 -6.54 -21.24
N ALA A 25 7.04 -7.74 -20.88
CA ALA A 25 7.40 -8.48 -19.67
C ALA A 25 8.85 -9.04 -19.70
N GLN A 26 9.84 -8.23 -20.08
CA GLN A 26 11.26 -8.59 -20.04
C GLN A 26 12.07 -7.62 -19.19
N ARG A 27 12.46 -8.12 -18.00
CA ARG A 27 13.64 -7.90 -17.13
C ARG A 27 14.72 -6.85 -17.52
N ARG A 28 14.36 -5.69 -18.08
CA ARG A 28 15.31 -4.60 -18.32
C ARG A 28 15.27 -3.61 -17.15
N PRO A 29 16.42 -3.17 -16.66
CA PRO A 29 16.45 -2.12 -15.64
C PRO A 29 15.76 -0.87 -16.17
N ILE A 30 14.97 -0.17 -15.35
CA ILE A 30 14.50 1.18 -15.70
C ILE A 30 15.76 2.05 -15.81
N GLN A 31 16.01 2.51 -17.03
CA GLN A 31 17.13 3.38 -17.38
C GLN A 31 16.66 4.82 -17.37
N CYS A 32 17.50 5.72 -16.88
CA CYS A 32 17.32 7.15 -17.07
C CYS A 32 18.52 7.68 -17.85
N SER A 33 18.25 8.46 -18.88
CA SER A 33 19.26 9.14 -19.67
C SER A 33 19.26 10.61 -19.26
N THR A 34 20.39 11.07 -18.73
CA THR A 34 20.61 12.49 -18.43
C THR A 34 21.41 13.11 -19.56
N ARG A 35 20.93 14.24 -20.09
CA ARG A 35 21.64 15.02 -21.09
C ARG A 35 22.31 16.22 -20.42
N THR A 36 23.62 16.37 -20.62
CA THR A 36 24.38 17.53 -20.15
C THR A 36 25.12 18.12 -21.34
N GLY A 37 24.60 19.20 -21.92
CA GLY A 37 25.06 19.73 -23.21
C GLY A 37 24.74 18.80 -24.39
N THR A 38 25.75 18.43 -25.18
CA THR A 38 25.63 17.47 -26.30
C THR A 38 25.82 16.01 -25.89
N ALA A 39 26.37 15.74 -24.69
CA ALA A 39 26.60 14.40 -24.20
C ALA A 39 25.33 13.81 -23.55
N ILE A 40 24.94 12.61 -24.00
CA ILE A 40 23.91 11.79 -23.36
C ILE A 40 24.64 10.75 -22.49
N THR A 41 24.35 10.76 -21.20
CA THR A 41 24.83 9.72 -20.27
C THR A 41 23.64 8.90 -19.80
N THR A 42 23.68 7.60 -20.03
CA THR A 42 22.66 6.67 -19.55
C THR A 42 23.10 6.05 -18.23
N ARG A 43 22.22 6.07 -17.23
CA ARG A 43 22.45 5.46 -15.92
C ARG A 43 21.30 4.52 -15.58
N ALA A 44 21.64 3.33 -15.07
CA ALA A 44 20.64 2.45 -14.47
C ALA A 44 20.19 3.05 -13.13
N LEU A 45 18.87 3.16 -12.93
CA LEU A 45 18.29 3.64 -11.67
C LEU A 45 17.70 2.52 -10.82
N THR A 46 17.42 1.37 -11.42
CA THR A 46 16.94 0.19 -10.71
C THR A 46 17.58 -1.06 -11.27
N ALA A 47 17.78 -2.06 -10.44
CA ALA A 47 18.14 -3.41 -10.85
C ALA A 47 17.42 -4.42 -9.96
N THR A 48 16.95 -5.50 -10.56
CA THR A 48 16.26 -6.58 -9.84
C THR A 48 17.08 -7.85 -9.95
N HIS A 49 17.27 -8.54 -8.84
CA HIS A 49 17.91 -9.86 -8.80
C HIS A 49 17.02 -10.83 -8.03
N THR A 50 16.85 -12.03 -8.57
CA THR A 50 16.21 -13.14 -7.86
C THR A 50 17.29 -14.11 -7.42
N THR A 51 17.36 -14.38 -6.12
CA THR A 51 18.30 -15.34 -5.56
C THR A 51 17.91 -16.77 -5.93
N PRO A 52 18.84 -17.74 -5.88
CA PRO A 52 18.51 -19.15 -6.12
C PRO A 52 17.42 -19.70 -5.19
N ALA A 53 17.29 -19.15 -3.98
CA ALA A 53 16.25 -19.49 -3.01
C ALA A 53 14.90 -18.78 -3.27
N GLY A 54 14.76 -18.03 -4.37
CA GLY A 54 13.54 -17.32 -4.75
C GLY A 54 13.35 -15.95 -4.10
N GLY A 55 14.29 -15.48 -3.29
CA GLY A 55 14.27 -14.13 -2.73
C GLY A 55 14.45 -13.06 -3.82
N ARG A 56 13.78 -11.91 -3.70
CA ARG A 56 13.90 -10.81 -4.67
C ARG A 56 14.57 -9.60 -4.05
N LEU A 57 15.64 -9.13 -4.68
CA LEU A 57 16.38 -7.93 -4.32
C LEU A 57 16.13 -6.87 -5.38
N HIS A 58 15.69 -5.68 -4.95
CA HIS A 58 15.61 -4.50 -5.79
C HIS A 58 16.64 -3.47 -5.31
N TRP A 59 17.61 -3.15 -6.17
CA TRP A 59 18.54 -2.06 -5.96
C TRP A 59 17.98 -0.80 -6.61
N LEU A 60 18.04 0.33 -5.91
CA LEU A 60 17.56 1.63 -6.35
C LEU A 60 18.68 2.64 -6.23
N ARG A 61 18.84 3.48 -7.25
CA ARG A 61 19.77 4.60 -7.27
C ARG A 61 19.11 5.80 -7.91
N ALA A 62 19.17 6.94 -7.24
CA ALA A 62 18.81 8.23 -7.81
C ALA A 62 19.62 9.35 -7.14
N PRO A 63 19.80 10.49 -7.82
CA PRO A 63 20.25 11.70 -7.15
C PRO A 63 19.26 12.08 -6.04
N LEU A 64 19.77 12.61 -4.93
CA LEU A 64 18.95 13.13 -3.84
C LEU A 64 18.53 14.57 -4.22
N PRO A 65 17.24 14.84 -4.50
CA PRO A 65 16.78 16.11 -5.07
C PRO A 65 16.59 17.17 -3.98
N LEU A 66 17.67 17.46 -3.25
CA LEU A 66 17.68 18.47 -2.21
C LEU A 66 19.07 19.09 -2.08
N LYS A 67 19.09 20.31 -1.57
CA LYS A 67 20.31 21.04 -1.21
C LYS A 67 20.37 21.18 0.31
N VAL A 68 21.55 20.90 0.86
CA VAL A 68 21.87 21.21 2.25
C VAL A 68 22.77 22.43 2.25
N THR A 69 22.29 23.53 2.83
CA THR A 69 23.04 24.78 2.95
C THR A 69 23.35 25.03 4.42
N LYS A 70 24.42 25.78 4.71
CA LYS A 70 24.79 26.13 6.10
C LYS A 70 23.75 27.05 6.77
N ASP A 71 23.00 27.80 5.97
CA ASP A 71 22.05 28.81 6.42
C ASP A 71 20.63 28.28 6.64
N SER A 72 20.39 26.98 6.36
CA SER A 72 19.08 26.35 6.53
C SER A 72 19.13 25.23 7.55
N HIS A 73 18.18 25.22 8.48
CA HIS A 73 17.99 24.13 9.44
C HIS A 73 17.37 22.87 8.80
N LEU A 74 16.80 22.99 7.60
CA LEU A 74 16.20 21.87 6.87
C LEU A 74 16.78 21.76 5.45
N PRO A 75 16.93 20.54 4.92
CA PRO A 75 17.20 20.34 3.50
C PRO A 75 16.18 21.07 2.64
N ILE A 76 16.63 21.80 1.62
CA ILE A 76 15.78 22.54 0.69
C ILE A 76 15.51 21.62 -0.50
N PRO A 77 14.27 21.15 -0.73
CA PRO A 77 13.96 20.33 -1.89
C PRO A 77 14.19 21.12 -3.19
N ASP A 78 14.75 20.45 -4.19
CA ASP A 78 14.80 21.00 -5.54
C ASP A 78 13.38 21.10 -6.14
N ALA A 79 13.21 21.93 -7.18
CA ALA A 79 11.90 22.13 -7.80
C ALA A 79 11.35 20.80 -8.37
N PRO A 80 10.07 20.44 -8.12
CA PRO A 80 9.51 19.16 -8.55
C PRO A 80 9.63 18.88 -10.06
N GLY A 81 9.55 19.93 -10.89
CA GLY A 81 9.69 19.81 -12.36
C GLY A 81 11.13 19.65 -12.85
N GLN A 82 12.13 19.75 -11.97
CA GLN A 82 13.55 19.69 -12.33
C GLN A 82 14.23 18.43 -11.77
N THR A 83 13.48 17.54 -11.14
CA THR A 83 14.04 16.44 -10.35
C THR A 83 13.47 15.09 -10.75
N PHE A 84 14.29 14.05 -10.61
CA PHE A 84 13.82 12.69 -10.78
C PHE A 84 13.04 12.25 -9.51
N PRO A 85 11.81 11.73 -9.65
CA PRO A 85 10.99 11.39 -8.50
C PRO A 85 11.39 10.04 -7.88
N LEU A 86 12.50 10.01 -7.12
CA LEU A 86 13.03 8.78 -6.51
C LEU A 86 11.97 8.00 -5.71
N ILE A 87 11.13 8.69 -4.95
CA ILE A 87 10.09 8.05 -4.16
C ILE A 87 9.04 7.35 -5.05
N GLN A 88 8.77 7.86 -6.25
CA GLN A 88 7.90 7.18 -7.21
C GLN A 88 8.57 5.90 -7.72
N LEU A 89 9.87 5.95 -8.03
CA LEU A 89 10.64 4.76 -8.43
C LEU A 89 10.62 3.68 -7.33
N ALA A 90 10.76 4.06 -6.06
CA ALA A 90 10.65 3.13 -4.94
C ALA A 90 9.27 2.46 -4.88
N ARG A 91 8.18 3.22 -5.08
CA ARG A 91 6.81 2.66 -5.13
C ARG A 91 6.61 1.73 -6.32
N LEU A 92 7.19 2.04 -7.48
CA LEU A 92 7.15 1.15 -8.65
C LEU A 92 7.92 -0.16 -8.41
N ALA A 93 9.08 -0.10 -7.74
CA ALA A 93 9.82 -1.30 -7.36
C ALA A 93 9.06 -2.15 -6.34
N LEU A 94 8.44 -1.52 -5.33
CA LEU A 94 7.57 -2.19 -4.37
C LEU A 94 6.35 -2.84 -5.03
N ALA A 95 5.78 -2.22 -6.07
CA ALA A 95 4.65 -2.78 -6.81
C ALA A 95 5.00 -4.12 -7.48
N GLN A 96 6.24 -4.28 -7.96
CA GLN A 96 6.71 -5.57 -8.48
C GLN A 96 6.75 -6.66 -7.39
N LEU A 97 6.85 -6.26 -6.12
CA LEU A 97 6.77 -7.14 -4.96
C LEU A 97 5.34 -7.35 -4.44
N GLY A 98 4.32 -6.83 -5.11
CA GLY A 98 2.91 -6.91 -4.72
C GLY A 98 2.45 -5.80 -3.75
N TRP A 99 3.33 -4.84 -3.44
CA TRP A 99 3.03 -3.69 -2.60
C TRP A 99 2.66 -2.48 -3.46
N HIS A 100 1.37 -2.17 -3.54
CA HIS A 100 0.90 -1.00 -4.23
C HIS A 100 0.54 0.09 -3.22
N ILE A 101 1.20 1.23 -3.35
CA ILE A 101 0.96 2.43 -2.56
C ILE A 101 0.79 3.56 -3.56
N ALA A 102 -0.40 4.16 -3.59
CA ALA A 102 -0.72 5.27 -4.48
C ALA A 102 -1.40 6.40 -3.71
N PHE A 103 -1.31 7.60 -4.29
CA PHE A 103 -1.86 8.81 -3.72
C PHE A 103 -2.73 9.51 -4.76
N THR A 104 -3.91 9.93 -4.33
CA THR A 104 -4.77 10.82 -5.12
C THR A 104 -4.60 12.22 -4.57
N LEU A 105 -3.93 13.08 -5.33
CA LEU A 105 -3.70 14.47 -4.95
C LEU A 105 -4.74 15.37 -5.65
N PRO A 106 -5.20 16.46 -5.01
CA PRO A 106 -5.82 17.56 -5.71
C PRO A 106 -4.95 18.05 -6.88
N SER A 107 -5.58 18.58 -7.93
CA SER A 107 -4.92 19.07 -9.15
C SER A 107 -4.00 20.28 -8.95
N THR A 108 -3.75 20.70 -7.72
CA THR A 108 -2.89 21.84 -7.38
C THR A 108 -1.42 21.45 -7.55
N PRO A 109 -0.62 22.17 -8.37
CA PRO A 109 0.79 21.81 -8.64
C PRO A 109 1.70 21.82 -7.41
N THR A 110 1.28 22.50 -6.33
CA THR A 110 2.05 22.66 -5.09
C THR A 110 1.75 21.59 -4.04
N GLN A 111 0.80 20.69 -4.32
CA GLN A 111 0.41 19.66 -3.35
C GLN A 111 1.57 18.70 -3.09
N ARG A 112 1.98 18.61 -1.82
CA ARG A 112 3.00 17.64 -1.40
C ARG A 112 2.44 16.22 -1.37
N HIS A 113 3.30 15.24 -1.61
CA HIS A 113 2.95 13.84 -1.38
C HIS A 113 2.87 13.53 0.13
N PRO A 114 1.97 12.63 0.56
CA PRO A 114 2.04 12.03 1.88
C PRO A 114 3.35 11.29 2.12
N VAL A 115 3.76 11.27 3.39
CA VAL A 115 4.83 10.40 3.88
C VAL A 115 4.18 9.24 4.62
N ILE A 116 4.56 8.02 4.26
CA ILE A 116 4.06 6.81 4.91
C ILE A 116 5.25 5.95 5.31
N THR A 117 5.12 5.36 6.48
CA THR A 117 6.07 4.42 7.08
C THR A 117 5.32 3.17 7.49
N ILE A 118 5.95 2.02 7.31
CA ILE A 118 5.40 0.72 7.63
C ILE A 118 6.45 -0.03 8.45
N HIS A 119 6.06 -0.60 9.57
CA HIS A 119 6.92 -1.48 10.36
C HIS A 119 6.10 -2.62 10.95
N ARG A 120 6.81 -3.66 11.42
CA ARG A 120 6.19 -4.81 12.08
C ARG A 120 6.52 -4.82 13.56
N ARG A 121 5.57 -5.27 14.36
CA ARG A 121 5.75 -5.58 15.78
C ARG A 121 4.68 -6.58 16.20
N ASP A 122 5.07 -7.61 16.93
CA ASP A 122 4.16 -8.64 17.47
C ASP A 122 3.21 -9.20 16.39
N ASN A 123 3.82 -9.66 15.30
CA ASN A 123 3.17 -10.13 14.08
C ASN A 123 2.22 -9.14 13.36
N ALA A 124 1.92 -7.97 13.92
CA ALA A 124 1.12 -6.93 13.29
C ALA A 124 1.93 -6.07 12.33
N TRP A 125 1.22 -5.44 11.39
CA TRP A 125 1.73 -4.33 10.61
C TRP A 125 1.25 -3.02 11.24
N TYR A 126 2.11 -2.03 11.30
CA TYR A 126 1.73 -0.69 11.72
C TYR A 126 2.01 0.28 10.60
N PHE A 127 0.95 0.93 10.13
CA PHE A 127 1.01 1.98 9.13
C PHE A 127 0.94 3.31 9.86
N SER A 128 1.93 4.16 9.61
CA SER A 128 1.96 5.53 10.13
C SER A 128 2.26 6.51 9.02
N GLY A 129 1.67 7.69 9.07
CA GLY A 129 1.89 8.65 8.02
C GLY A 129 1.57 10.09 8.41
N TYR A 130 2.06 10.96 7.53
CA TYR A 130 1.72 12.36 7.47
C TYR A 130 1.06 12.67 6.14
N THR A 131 -0.17 13.20 6.17
CA THR A 131 -0.85 13.73 4.98
C THR A 131 -0.80 15.27 5.02
N PRO A 132 -0.40 15.94 3.93
CA PRO A 132 -0.31 17.41 3.90
C PRO A 132 -1.64 18.13 4.08
N ASP A 133 -2.76 17.44 3.83
CA ASP A 133 -4.13 17.79 4.22
C ASP A 133 -5.02 16.54 4.08
N THR A 134 -6.30 16.68 4.44
CA THR A 134 -7.30 15.59 4.45
C THR A 134 -7.99 15.37 3.11
N THR A 135 -7.64 16.14 2.06
CA THR A 135 -8.16 15.96 0.70
C THR A 135 -7.34 14.93 -0.10
N VAL A 136 -6.14 14.59 0.38
CA VAL A 136 -5.31 13.55 -0.22
C VAL A 136 -5.89 12.15 0.05
N GLY A 137 -6.12 11.42 -1.03
CA GLY A 137 -6.48 10.00 -0.97
C GLY A 137 -5.25 9.11 -0.87
N LEU A 138 -5.38 8.02 -0.12
CA LEU A 138 -4.41 6.95 0.01
C LEU A 138 -5.01 5.66 -0.53
N THR A 139 -4.32 5.01 -1.47
CA THR A 139 -4.70 3.69 -1.98
C THR A 139 -3.61 2.67 -1.65
N LEU A 140 -4.00 1.57 -0.99
CA LEU A 140 -3.11 0.51 -0.53
C LEU A 140 -3.56 -0.86 -1.04
N HIS A 141 -2.60 -1.67 -1.48
CA HIS A 141 -2.78 -3.10 -1.67
C HIS A 141 -1.46 -3.81 -1.35
N THR A 142 -1.55 -4.97 -0.72
CA THR A 142 -0.38 -5.74 -0.27
C THR A 142 -0.38 -7.14 -0.88
N PRO A 143 0.71 -7.90 -0.78
CA PRO A 143 0.72 -9.31 -1.19
C PRO A 143 -0.33 -10.18 -0.50
N PHE A 144 -0.84 -9.75 0.67
CA PHE A 144 -1.87 -10.48 1.41
C PHE A 144 -3.29 -10.03 1.05
N GLY A 145 -3.45 -8.95 0.27
CA GLY A 145 -4.75 -8.34 -0.05
C GLY A 145 -4.84 -6.88 0.41
N ALA A 146 -6.06 -6.36 0.46
CA ALA A 146 -6.36 -5.01 0.95
C ALA A 146 -6.15 -4.92 2.46
N PRO A 147 -5.24 -4.06 2.97
CA PRO A 147 -5.02 -3.91 4.41
C PRO A 147 -6.20 -3.21 5.07
N LEU A 148 -6.71 -3.78 6.16
CA LEU A 148 -7.77 -3.16 6.97
C LEU A 148 -7.14 -2.51 8.21
N LEU A 149 -7.09 -1.18 8.21
CA LEU A 149 -6.51 -0.41 9.30
C LEU A 149 -7.49 -0.34 10.47
N LEU A 150 -7.06 -0.80 11.64
CA LEU A 150 -7.92 -0.89 12.83
C LEU A 150 -8.44 0.49 13.24
N GLY A 151 -9.74 0.59 13.45
CA GLY A 151 -10.43 1.84 13.81
C GLY A 151 -10.77 2.71 12.61
N THR A 152 -10.85 2.13 11.40
CA THR A 152 -11.22 2.86 10.18
C THR A 152 -12.23 2.09 9.34
N GLU A 153 -13.03 2.82 8.57
CA GLU A 153 -13.76 2.31 7.42
C GLU A 153 -12.86 2.38 6.18
N THR A 154 -12.76 1.25 5.49
CA THR A 154 -12.00 1.12 4.25
C THR A 154 -12.95 1.03 3.08
N LEU A 155 -12.88 1.97 2.14
CA LEU A 155 -13.55 1.83 0.85
C LEU A 155 -12.69 0.94 -0.05
N LEU A 156 -13.21 -0.19 -0.49
CA LEU A 156 -12.55 -1.00 -1.50
C LEU A 156 -12.85 -0.45 -2.90
N THR A 157 -11.83 -0.40 -3.74
CA THR A 157 -11.98 -0.09 -5.16
C THR A 157 -10.95 -0.92 -5.91
N ASP A 158 -11.39 -1.77 -6.83
CA ASP A 158 -10.55 -2.74 -7.56
C ASP A 158 -9.68 -3.60 -6.63
N ALA A 159 -10.27 -4.09 -5.53
CA ALA A 159 -9.60 -4.84 -4.45
C ALA A 159 -8.53 -4.06 -3.67
N ARG A 160 -8.45 -2.73 -3.82
CA ARG A 160 -7.49 -1.87 -3.10
C ARG A 160 -8.20 -1.12 -1.99
N ALA A 161 -7.53 -0.97 -0.85
CA ALA A 161 -8.00 -0.15 0.25
C ALA A 161 -7.82 1.34 -0.07
N SER A 162 -8.91 2.07 -0.20
CA SER A 162 -8.96 3.52 -0.42
C SER A 162 -9.37 4.23 0.88
N LEU A 163 -8.52 5.14 1.34
CA LEU A 163 -8.60 5.78 2.65
C LEU A 163 -8.33 7.28 2.52
N ARG A 164 -8.95 8.08 3.41
CA ARG A 164 -8.56 9.47 3.66
C ARG A 164 -8.19 9.60 5.13
N MET A 165 -6.96 10.00 5.38
CA MET A 165 -6.38 10.00 6.73
C MET A 165 -6.26 11.41 7.30
N PRO A 166 -6.35 11.56 8.64
CA PRO A 166 -6.01 12.82 9.29
C PRO A 166 -4.52 13.13 9.06
N ARG A 167 -4.11 14.38 9.35
CA ARG A 167 -2.76 14.87 9.04
C ARG A 167 -1.63 14.01 9.61
N ALA A 168 -1.81 13.48 10.80
CA ALA A 168 -0.88 12.56 11.44
C ALA A 168 -1.67 11.37 11.97
N TRP A 169 -1.19 10.17 11.67
CA TRP A 169 -1.92 8.95 11.98
C TRP A 169 -0.98 7.77 12.18
N ARG A 170 -1.47 6.79 12.94
CA ARG A 170 -0.84 5.50 13.14
C ARG A 170 -1.93 4.48 13.43
N HIS A 171 -2.03 3.45 12.60
CA HIS A 171 -2.99 2.37 12.78
C HIS A 171 -2.30 1.00 12.79
N GLU A 172 -2.76 0.14 13.69
CA GLU A 172 -2.49 -1.29 13.66
C GLU A 172 -3.25 -1.93 12.49
N CYS A 173 -2.64 -2.90 11.83
CA CYS A 173 -3.22 -3.68 10.76
C CYS A 173 -2.82 -5.14 10.95
N ARG A 174 -3.81 -5.96 11.29
CA ARG A 174 -3.65 -7.41 11.39
C ARG A 174 -4.44 -8.16 10.34
N ILE A 175 -5.41 -7.51 9.70
CA ILE A 175 -6.36 -8.15 8.80
C ILE A 175 -6.15 -7.63 7.39
N PHE A 176 -6.10 -8.56 6.45
CA PHE A 176 -6.05 -8.31 5.02
C PHE A 176 -7.22 -9.00 4.35
N LEU A 177 -7.88 -8.29 3.44
CA LEU A 177 -9.02 -8.81 2.70
C LEU A 177 -8.62 -9.24 1.29
N HIS A 178 -9.09 -10.42 0.89
CA HIS A 178 -8.91 -10.97 -0.44
C HIS A 178 -10.26 -11.42 -1.03
N GLY A 179 -10.35 -11.48 -2.36
CA GLY A 179 -11.56 -11.91 -3.09
C GLY A 179 -12.59 -10.80 -3.34
N GLN A 180 -12.87 -9.95 -2.36
CA GLN A 180 -13.81 -8.83 -2.52
C GLN A 180 -13.15 -7.60 -3.17
N THR A 181 -13.77 -7.05 -4.22
CA THR A 181 -13.19 -5.98 -5.04
C THR A 181 -13.74 -4.59 -4.75
N ASP A 182 -14.95 -4.49 -4.19
CA ASP A 182 -15.66 -3.22 -3.97
C ASP A 182 -16.51 -3.29 -2.69
N GLY A 183 -16.93 -2.13 -2.18
CA GLY A 183 -17.74 -1.95 -0.98
C GLY A 183 -17.00 -1.31 0.18
N VAL A 184 -17.73 -1.02 1.26
CA VAL A 184 -17.18 -0.40 2.47
C VAL A 184 -16.99 -1.47 3.55
N ILE A 185 -15.76 -1.60 4.04
CA ILE A 185 -15.37 -2.56 5.07
C ILE A 185 -15.10 -1.82 6.38
N GLY A 186 -15.80 -2.19 7.45
CA GLY A 186 -15.49 -1.72 8.79
C GLY A 186 -14.47 -2.63 9.46
N CYS A 187 -13.47 -2.09 10.16
CA CYS A 187 -12.52 -2.87 10.98
C CYS A 187 -12.30 -2.17 12.31
N ILE A 188 -12.82 -2.74 13.40
CA ILE A 188 -12.84 -2.09 14.72
C ILE A 188 -12.57 -3.08 15.85
N GLU A 189 -11.91 -2.58 16.90
CA GLU A 189 -11.77 -3.30 18.16
C GLU A 189 -13.13 -3.32 18.88
N ARG A 190 -13.50 -4.46 19.43
CA ARG A 190 -14.66 -4.64 20.30
C ARG A 190 -14.20 -5.10 21.68
N HIS A 191 -15.01 -4.76 22.68
CA HIS A 191 -14.78 -5.24 24.03
C HIS A 191 -14.84 -6.78 24.07
N PRO A 192 -13.84 -7.47 24.65
CA PRO A 192 -13.81 -8.93 24.69
C PRO A 192 -15.01 -9.56 25.40
N ALA A 193 -15.44 -9.00 26.55
CA ALA A 193 -16.59 -9.44 27.37
C ALA A 193 -16.70 -10.96 27.64
N GLN A 194 -15.59 -11.71 27.53
CA GLN A 194 -15.53 -13.16 27.64
C GLN A 194 -14.24 -13.57 28.36
N ILE A 195 -14.35 -14.47 29.33
CA ILE A 195 -13.19 -15.00 30.06
C ILE A 195 -12.26 -15.73 29.09
N GLY A 196 -10.96 -15.44 29.19
CA GLY A 196 -9.94 -16.05 28.34
C GLY A 196 -9.79 -15.43 26.95
N VAL A 197 -10.58 -14.40 26.61
CA VAL A 197 -10.40 -13.59 25.40
C VAL A 197 -9.72 -12.28 25.78
N THR A 198 -8.54 -12.04 25.23
CA THR A 198 -7.74 -10.82 25.45
C THR A 198 -8.17 -9.66 24.56
N ARG A 199 -8.50 -9.93 23.29
CA ARG A 199 -8.85 -8.94 22.28
C ARG A 199 -9.89 -9.48 21.31
N ARG A 200 -10.62 -8.55 20.69
CA ARG A 200 -11.63 -8.88 19.71
C ARG A 200 -11.65 -7.84 18.60
N ILE A 201 -11.46 -8.28 17.36
CA ILE A 201 -11.62 -7.42 16.19
C ILE A 201 -12.87 -7.86 15.42
N LEU A 202 -13.75 -6.91 15.15
CA LEU A 202 -14.91 -7.06 14.29
C LEU A 202 -14.58 -6.50 12.91
N VAL A 203 -14.84 -7.31 11.88
CA VAL A 203 -14.84 -6.88 10.48
C VAL A 203 -16.24 -7.03 9.92
N SER A 204 -16.75 -5.98 9.27
CA SER A 204 -18.10 -5.92 8.70
C SER A 204 -18.09 -5.47 7.25
N GLY A 205 -19.20 -5.68 6.53
CA GLY A 205 -19.32 -5.32 5.11
C GLY A 205 -18.73 -6.36 4.16
N LEU A 206 -18.52 -7.58 4.64
CA LEU A 206 -17.94 -8.68 3.88
C LEU A 206 -18.94 -9.22 2.86
N CYS A 207 -18.46 -9.50 1.65
CA CYS A 207 -19.22 -10.10 0.57
C CYS A 207 -18.32 -11.12 -0.15
N GLU A 208 -18.58 -12.41 0.08
CA GLU A 208 -17.80 -13.54 -0.44
C GLU A 208 -16.28 -13.35 -0.28
N ALA A 209 -15.87 -12.79 0.86
CA ALA A 209 -14.51 -12.36 1.09
C ALA A 209 -13.70 -13.40 1.86
N THR A 210 -12.40 -13.47 1.58
CA THR A 210 -11.44 -14.24 2.37
C THR A 210 -10.65 -13.32 3.28
N LEU A 211 -10.60 -13.63 4.58
CA LEU A 211 -9.83 -12.87 5.55
C LEU A 211 -8.51 -13.57 5.82
N ARG A 212 -7.44 -12.77 5.87
CA ARG A 212 -6.11 -13.16 6.33
C ARG A 212 -5.75 -12.36 7.56
N PHE A 213 -5.45 -13.04 8.65
CA PHE A 213 -5.20 -12.46 9.96
C PHE A 213 -3.81 -12.81 10.47
N PHE A 214 -3.08 -11.83 10.99
CA PHE A 214 -1.82 -12.02 11.69
C PHE A 214 -2.01 -11.87 13.21
N PRO A 215 -2.28 -12.96 13.95
CA PRO A 215 -2.46 -12.92 15.40
C PRO A 215 -1.17 -12.54 16.12
N PRO A 216 -1.26 -11.93 17.33
CA PRO A 216 -0.10 -11.80 18.23
C PRO A 216 0.66 -13.11 18.40
N HIS A 217 1.96 -13.05 18.71
CA HIS A 217 2.74 -14.27 18.90
C HIS A 217 2.25 -15.12 20.08
N ASP A 218 1.58 -14.50 21.05
CA ASP A 218 1.05 -15.09 22.28
C ASP A 218 -0.48 -15.19 22.30
N ALA A 219 -1.14 -15.04 21.15
CA ALA A 219 -2.60 -14.94 21.04
C ALA A 219 -3.40 -16.13 21.60
N GLY A 220 -2.78 -17.30 21.79
CA GLY A 220 -3.53 -18.52 22.06
C GLY A 220 -4.46 -18.89 20.89
N PRO A 221 -5.50 -19.72 21.13
CA PRO A 221 -6.45 -20.12 20.09
C PRO A 221 -7.29 -18.95 19.57
N VAL A 222 -7.25 -18.71 18.27
CA VAL A 222 -8.09 -17.69 17.62
C VAL A 222 -9.40 -18.32 17.16
N THR A 223 -10.52 -17.75 17.60
CA THR A 223 -11.86 -18.11 17.11
C THR A 223 -12.39 -17.06 16.16
N ALA A 224 -12.85 -17.49 14.98
CA ALA A 224 -13.48 -16.63 13.97
C ALA A 224 -14.99 -16.84 13.96
N TRP A 225 -15.72 -15.99 14.67
CA TRP A 225 -17.17 -16.05 14.79
C TRP A 225 -17.85 -15.37 13.61
N HIS A 226 -18.76 -16.07 12.94
CA HIS A 226 -19.49 -15.59 11.77
C HIS A 226 -20.88 -15.10 12.17
N ASN A 227 -21.23 -13.86 11.76
CA ASN A 227 -22.56 -13.25 11.96
C ASN A 227 -23.13 -13.43 13.38
N MET A 228 -22.25 -13.41 14.39
CA MET A 228 -22.63 -13.76 15.76
C MET A 228 -23.70 -12.79 16.30
N PRO A 229 -24.90 -13.28 16.65
CA PRO A 229 -25.98 -12.44 17.12
C PRO A 229 -25.67 -11.88 18.51
N TRP A 230 -26.31 -10.76 18.86
CA TRP A 230 -26.35 -10.29 20.25
C TRP A 230 -27.00 -11.37 21.13
N PRO A 231 -26.48 -11.67 22.35
CA PRO A 231 -25.49 -10.93 23.16
C PRO A 231 -24.02 -11.32 22.94
N HIS A 232 -23.67 -11.92 21.80
CA HIS A 232 -22.30 -12.27 21.42
C HIS A 232 -21.63 -13.34 22.31
N ILE A 233 -22.42 -14.33 22.71
CA ILE A 233 -21.97 -15.45 23.55
C ILE A 233 -21.77 -16.72 22.71
N THR A 234 -22.66 -16.96 21.74
CA THR A 234 -22.66 -18.14 20.88
C THR A 234 -22.90 -17.72 19.44
N GLY A 235 -22.33 -18.47 18.49
CA GLY A 235 -22.56 -18.26 17.07
C GLY A 235 -21.81 -19.28 16.25
N ASP A 236 -22.07 -19.27 14.95
CA ASP A 236 -21.33 -20.11 14.02
C ASP A 236 -19.87 -19.64 13.94
N THR A 237 -18.99 -20.58 13.61
CA THR A 237 -17.57 -20.30 13.45
C THR A 237 -17.11 -20.71 12.07
N ILE A 238 -16.11 -19.99 11.56
CA ILE A 238 -15.41 -20.34 10.33
C ILE A 238 -14.06 -20.90 10.73
N ALA A 239 -13.72 -22.08 10.18
CA ALA A 239 -12.42 -22.66 10.42
C ALA A 239 -11.31 -21.76 9.85
N LEU A 240 -10.20 -21.71 10.57
CA LEU A 240 -9.01 -20.96 10.19
C LEU A 240 -7.92 -21.94 9.77
N ARG A 241 -7.35 -21.72 8.58
CA ARG A 241 -6.18 -22.43 8.09
C ARG A 241 -4.93 -21.66 8.45
N GLU A 242 -3.94 -22.36 9.00
CA GLU A 242 -2.64 -21.78 9.31
C GLU A 242 -1.72 -21.75 8.09
N HIS A 243 -1.03 -20.63 7.93
CA HIS A 243 0.01 -20.42 6.93
C HIS A 243 1.27 -19.88 7.61
N HIS A 244 2.34 -20.67 7.58
CA HIS A 244 3.66 -20.20 8.01
C HIS A 244 4.31 -19.44 6.86
N THR A 245 4.32 -18.11 6.97
CA THR A 245 4.89 -17.22 5.95
C THR A 245 6.24 -16.69 6.41
N PRO A 246 7.09 -16.19 5.49
CA PRO A 246 8.29 -15.41 5.86
C PRO A 246 7.99 -14.18 6.73
N HIS A 247 6.72 -13.77 6.83
CA HIS A 247 6.28 -12.62 7.62
C HIS A 247 5.76 -13.03 9.01
N GLY A 248 5.58 -14.33 9.29
CA GLY A 248 5.00 -14.84 10.52
C GLY A 248 3.79 -15.74 10.27
N LEU A 249 3.15 -16.19 11.35
CA LEU A 249 1.92 -16.98 11.30
C LEU A 249 0.79 -16.12 10.74
N MET A 250 0.13 -16.63 9.71
CA MET A 250 -1.07 -16.04 9.12
C MET A 250 -2.20 -17.06 9.20
N LEU A 251 -3.37 -16.64 9.66
CA LEU A 251 -4.59 -17.43 9.68
C LEU A 251 -5.49 -16.99 8.52
N GLU A 252 -6.00 -17.91 7.72
CA GLU A 252 -6.90 -17.63 6.60
C GLU A 252 -8.24 -18.33 6.81
N THR A 253 -9.35 -17.66 6.53
CA THR A 253 -10.68 -18.29 6.55
C THR A 253 -10.77 -19.39 5.50
N THR A 254 -11.21 -20.59 5.89
CA THR A 254 -11.27 -21.75 4.97
C THR A 254 -12.37 -21.65 3.91
N SER A 255 -13.36 -20.78 4.13
CA SER A 255 -14.48 -20.52 3.22
C SER A 255 -14.68 -19.00 3.08
N PRO A 256 -15.21 -18.54 1.93
CA PRO A 256 -15.64 -17.15 1.78
C PRO A 256 -16.64 -16.73 2.86
N VAL A 257 -16.60 -15.44 3.21
CA VAL A 257 -17.38 -14.86 4.30
C VAL A 257 -18.25 -13.73 3.78
N THR A 258 -19.54 -13.78 4.11
CA THR A 258 -20.51 -12.72 3.84
C THR A 258 -21.14 -12.22 5.14
N GLY A 259 -21.26 -10.90 5.29
CA GLY A 259 -21.75 -10.22 6.49
C GLY A 259 -20.61 -9.69 7.37
N GLU A 260 -20.47 -10.26 8.56
CA GLU A 260 -19.48 -9.87 9.55
C GLU A 260 -18.75 -11.08 10.17
N ILE A 261 -17.52 -10.83 10.62
CA ILE A 261 -16.71 -11.82 11.34
C ILE A 261 -16.04 -11.16 12.54
N ARG A 262 -16.05 -11.85 13.68
CA ARG A 262 -15.34 -11.43 14.90
C ARG A 262 -14.20 -12.40 15.16
N LEU A 263 -12.98 -11.90 15.10
CA LEU A 263 -11.80 -12.63 15.54
C LEU A 263 -11.61 -12.39 17.04
N SER A 264 -11.58 -13.46 17.83
CA SER A 264 -11.41 -13.42 19.29
C SER A 264 -10.25 -14.31 19.70
N TRP A 265 -9.37 -13.78 20.55
CA TRP A 265 -8.23 -14.47 21.14
C TRP A 265 -7.86 -13.78 22.45
#